data_AF-B9FZI3-F1
#
_entry.id   AF-B9FZI3-F1
#
_cell.length_a   1.000
_cell.length_b   1.000
_cell.length_c   1.000
_cell.angle_alpha   90.00
_cell.angle_beta   90.00
_cell.angle_gamma   90.00
#
_symmetry.space_group_name_H-M   'P 1'
#
loop_
_entity.id
_entity.type
_entity.pdbx_description
1 polymer ?
#
loop_
_entity_poly.entity_id
_entity_poly.type
_entity_poly.pdbx_seq_one_letter_code
_entity_poly.pdbx_strand_id
1 'polypeptide(L)'
;MLILPLALVDAVVFAAAHCFTKHMRKLQFCPRILIDVSKIDMSAIVLGFEISMPVMIAPSAMQKMAHPDGEYATAMAASAGGTIMMQPYRYRNVVEQFVRRAERAGFKAIALTVDTPWLGRREADIKNR
;
A
#
# COMPACT_ATOMS: atom_id res chain seq x y z
N MET A 1 -11.35 -17.45 12.04
CA MET A 1 -11.04 -17.48 10.59
C MET A 1 -12.24 -16.94 9.83
N LEU A 2 -12.32 -15.62 9.63
CA LEU A 2 -13.33 -15.03 8.75
C LEU A 2 -12.79 -15.09 7.32
N ILE A 3 -13.22 -16.11 6.59
CA ILE A 3 -13.00 -16.19 5.14
C ILE A 3 -13.90 -15.13 4.54
N LEU A 4 -13.30 -14.18 3.82
CA LEU A 4 -14.03 -13.13 3.13
C LEU A 4 -15.03 -13.76 2.15
N PRO A 5 -16.28 -13.28 2.08
CA PRO A 5 -17.22 -13.74 1.07
C PRO A 5 -16.63 -13.49 -0.34
N LEU A 6 -16.85 -14.42 -1.27
CA LEU A 6 -16.22 -14.42 -2.60
C LEU A 6 -16.35 -13.08 -3.34
N ALA A 7 -17.51 -12.43 -3.24
CA ALA A 7 -17.76 -11.11 -3.81
C ALA A 7 -16.81 -10.01 -3.32
N LEU A 8 -16.33 -10.16 -2.09
CA LEU A 8 -15.46 -9.20 -1.42
C LEU A 8 -13.97 -9.52 -1.69
N VAL A 9 -13.64 -10.79 -1.96
CA VAL A 9 -12.36 -11.19 -2.55
C VAL A 9 -12.19 -10.56 -3.93
N ASP A 10 -13.21 -10.62 -4.77
CA ASP A 10 -13.15 -10.04 -6.13
C ASP A 10 -12.93 -8.52 -6.11
N ALA A 11 -13.59 -7.81 -5.18
CA ALA A 11 -13.43 -6.37 -5.02
C ALA A 11 -12.01 -5.97 -4.55
N VAL A 12 -11.35 -6.83 -3.76
CA VAL A 12 -9.97 -6.62 -3.27
C VAL A 12 -8.93 -7.01 -4.31
N VAL A 13 -9.18 -8.06 -5.10
CA VAL A 13 -8.18 -8.69 -5.97
C VAL A 13 -8.06 -8.04 -7.36
N PHE A 14 -8.97 -7.13 -7.75
CA PHE A 14 -9.04 -6.66 -9.14
C PHE A 14 -8.54 -5.23 -9.42
N ALA A 15 -7.33 -5.13 -9.98
CA ALA A 15 -6.96 -4.26 -11.11
C ALA A 15 -5.49 -4.50 -11.54
N ALA A 16 -5.24 -4.54 -12.86
CA ALA A 16 -3.93 -4.49 -13.54
C ALA A 16 -2.86 -5.58 -13.25
N ALA A 17 -3.16 -6.63 -12.48
CA ALA A 17 -2.16 -7.66 -12.14
C ALA A 17 -1.54 -8.38 -13.36
N HIS A 18 -2.31 -8.67 -14.40
CA HIS A 18 -1.83 -9.48 -15.52
C HIS A 18 -0.70 -8.81 -16.33
N CYS A 19 -0.85 -7.52 -16.63
CA CYS A 19 0.17 -6.78 -17.40
C CYS A 19 1.43 -6.54 -16.55
N PHE A 20 1.26 -6.25 -15.25
CA PHE A 20 2.36 -6.06 -14.32
C PHE A 20 3.20 -7.34 -14.16
N THR A 21 2.56 -8.47 -13.88
CA THR A 21 3.25 -9.77 -13.76
C THR A 21 3.96 -10.17 -15.04
N LYS A 22 3.37 -9.87 -16.22
CA LYS A 22 4.02 -10.12 -17.51
C LYS A 22 5.29 -9.26 -17.72
N HIS A 23 5.29 -8.03 -17.23
CA HIS A 23 6.47 -7.16 -17.30
C HIS A 23 7.56 -7.60 -16.32
N MET A 24 7.20 -7.94 -15.09
CA MET A 24 8.18 -8.41 -14.08
C MET A 24 8.91 -9.67 -14.55
N ARG A 25 8.25 -10.56 -15.28
CA ARG A 25 8.88 -11.78 -15.85
C ARG A 25 9.95 -11.51 -16.91
N LYS A 26 10.03 -10.28 -17.46
CA LYS A 26 11.08 -9.90 -18.42
C LYS A 26 12.36 -9.41 -17.74
N LEU A 27 12.32 -9.13 -16.44
CA LEU A 27 13.48 -8.71 -15.67
C LEU A 27 14.29 -9.94 -15.25
N GLN A 28 15.59 -9.90 -15.47
CA GLN A 28 16.53 -10.93 -15.04
C GLN A 28 17.43 -10.38 -13.95
N PHE A 29 17.76 -11.21 -12.96
CA PHE A 29 18.77 -10.86 -11.97
C PHE A 29 20.16 -11.04 -12.59
N CYS A 30 21.03 -10.04 -12.41
CA CYS A 30 22.47 -10.16 -12.66
C CYS A 30 23.16 -10.36 -11.31
N PRO A 31 23.27 -11.60 -10.80
CA PRO A 31 23.95 -11.85 -9.54
C PRO A 31 25.42 -11.47 -9.66
N ARG A 32 25.94 -10.74 -8.68
CA ARG A 32 27.36 -10.41 -8.59
C ARG A 32 28.05 -11.45 -7.71
N ILE A 33 29.07 -12.10 -8.26
CA ILE A 33 29.84 -13.14 -7.56
C ILE A 33 30.93 -12.53 -6.67
N LEU A 34 31.34 -13.26 -5.64
CA LEU A 34 32.42 -12.89 -4.71
C LEU A 34 32.19 -11.57 -3.92
N ILE A 35 30.92 -11.18 -3.70
CA ILE A 35 30.57 -10.11 -2.77
C ILE A 35 30.39 -10.70 -1.37
N ASP A 36 31.02 -10.11 -0.35
CA ASP A 36 30.74 -10.44 1.04
C ASP A 36 29.32 -10.00 1.41
N VAL A 37 28.49 -11.00 1.75
CA VAL A 37 27.08 -10.84 2.16
C VAL A 37 26.86 -11.33 3.58
N SER A 38 27.92 -11.44 4.38
CA SER A 38 27.84 -11.87 5.79
C SER A 38 26.95 -10.97 6.66
N LYS A 39 26.80 -9.69 6.29
CA LYS A 39 25.89 -8.73 6.91
C LYS A 39 25.10 -8.03 5.83
N ILE A 40 23.76 -8.11 5.91
CA ILE A 40 22.84 -7.44 5.01
C ILE A 40 22.04 -6.43 5.83
N ASP A 41 22.19 -5.16 5.51
CA ASP A 41 21.36 -4.09 6.06
C ASP A 41 20.21 -3.81 5.08
N MET A 42 18.97 -3.95 5.56
CA MET A 42 17.77 -3.65 4.79
C MET A 42 17.21 -2.26 5.12
N SER A 43 17.80 -1.55 6.09
CA SER A 43 17.33 -0.22 6.44
C SER A 43 17.47 0.74 5.26
N ALA A 44 16.52 1.67 5.16
CA ALA A 44 16.53 2.69 4.13
C ALA A 44 16.01 4.00 4.70
N ILE A 45 16.42 5.10 4.08
CA ILE A 45 15.85 6.42 4.37
C ILE A 45 14.93 6.80 3.23
N VAL A 46 13.63 6.89 3.51
CA VAL A 46 12.61 7.29 2.54
C VAL A 46 11.98 8.58 3.02
N LEU A 47 12.14 9.66 2.25
CA LEU A 47 11.55 10.98 2.54
C LEU A 47 11.88 11.50 3.96
N GLY A 48 13.09 11.18 4.44
CA GLY A 48 13.58 11.56 5.77
C GLY A 48 13.09 10.67 6.92
N PHE A 49 12.42 9.55 6.63
CA PHE A 49 12.08 8.51 7.61
C PHE A 49 13.04 7.34 7.48
N GLU A 50 13.56 6.87 8.62
CA GLU A 50 14.26 5.61 8.70
C GLU A 50 13.23 4.48 8.71
N ILE A 51 13.32 3.60 7.71
CA ILE A 51 12.52 2.39 7.63
C ILE A 51 13.41 1.16 7.79
N SER A 52 12.88 0.12 8.44
CA SER A 52 13.58 -1.12 8.73
C SER A 52 13.91 -1.96 7.48
N MET A 53 13.11 -1.79 6.42
CA MET A 53 13.18 -2.53 5.17
C MET A 53 12.67 -1.65 4.03
N PRO A 54 13.11 -1.82 2.77
CA PRO A 54 12.75 -0.95 1.65
C PRO A 54 11.39 -1.34 1.05
N VAL A 55 10.40 -1.58 1.91
CA VAL A 55 9.03 -1.97 1.54
C VAL A 55 8.08 -1.10 2.34
N MET A 56 7.01 -0.61 1.69
CA MET A 56 5.98 0.23 2.29
C MET A 56 4.59 -0.26 1.93
N ILE A 57 3.59 0.07 2.75
CA ILE A 57 2.20 -0.31 2.52
C ILE A 57 1.56 0.68 1.54
N ALA A 58 1.18 0.16 0.38
CA ALA A 58 0.49 0.92 -0.67
C ALA A 58 -0.86 1.48 -0.19
N PRO A 59 -1.33 2.61 -0.75
CA PRO A 59 -2.61 3.20 -0.38
C PRO A 59 -3.78 2.32 -0.83
N SER A 60 -4.30 1.52 0.11
CA SER A 60 -5.44 0.63 -0.09
C SER A 60 -6.62 1.10 0.75
N ALA A 61 -7.75 1.39 0.11
CA ALA A 61 -8.99 1.78 0.78
C ALA A 61 -9.81 0.56 1.22
N MET A 62 -10.80 0.77 2.11
CA MET A 62 -11.80 -0.22 2.51
C MET A 62 -11.22 -1.47 3.18
N GLN A 63 -10.20 -1.30 4.03
CA GLN A 63 -9.53 -2.43 4.68
C GLN A 63 -10.42 -3.14 5.70
N LYS A 64 -11.45 -2.44 6.20
CA LYS A 64 -12.51 -3.05 7.03
C LYS A 64 -13.28 -4.18 6.36
N MET A 65 -13.24 -4.24 5.03
CA MET A 65 -13.79 -5.37 4.30
C MET A 65 -13.01 -6.64 4.64
N ALA A 66 -11.67 -6.57 4.74
CA ALA A 66 -10.79 -7.70 5.01
C ALA A 66 -10.75 -8.14 6.48
N HIS A 67 -10.81 -7.18 7.41
CA HIS A 67 -10.77 -7.43 8.85
C HIS A 67 -11.53 -6.33 9.60
N PRO A 68 -12.27 -6.60 10.69
CA PRO A 68 -13.03 -5.58 11.42
C PRO A 68 -12.19 -4.36 11.86
N ASP A 69 -10.92 -4.59 12.24
CA ASP A 69 -9.99 -3.51 12.64
C ASP A 69 -9.53 -2.65 11.45
N GLY A 70 -9.64 -3.17 10.22
CA GLY A 70 -9.32 -2.48 8.97
C GLY A 70 -8.02 -1.68 9.00
N GLU A 71 -8.13 -0.40 8.64
CA GLU A 71 -7.02 0.54 8.51
C GLU A 71 -6.20 0.71 9.80
N TYR A 72 -6.84 0.53 10.96
CA TYR A 72 -6.16 0.66 12.24
C TYR A 72 -5.16 -0.47 12.48
N ALA A 73 -5.56 -1.72 12.19
CA ALA A 73 -4.66 -2.87 12.32
C ALA A 73 -3.46 -2.76 11.37
N THR A 74 -3.68 -2.29 10.14
CA THR A 74 -2.58 -2.10 9.18
C THR A 74 -1.65 -0.95 9.58
N ALA A 75 -2.17 0.13 10.16
CA ALA A 75 -1.34 1.22 10.70
C ALA A 75 -0.49 0.74 11.88
N MET A 76 -1.08 -0.06 12.79
CA MET A 76 -0.34 -0.68 13.90
C MET A 76 0.73 -1.64 13.39
N ALA A 77 0.42 -2.46 12.39
CA ALA A 77 1.39 -3.37 11.78
C ALA A 77 2.53 -2.61 11.07
N ALA A 78 2.24 -1.51 10.37
CA ALA A 78 3.26 -0.66 9.76
C ALA A 78 4.19 -0.06 10.82
N SER A 79 3.61 0.47 11.90
CA SER A 79 4.37 1.03 13.03
C SER A 79 5.25 -0.03 13.70
N ALA A 80 4.71 -1.23 13.95
CA ALA A 80 5.47 -2.33 14.55
C ALA A 80 6.56 -2.87 13.61
N GLY A 81 6.29 -2.88 12.30
CA GLY A 81 7.24 -3.28 11.27
C GLY A 81 8.30 -2.23 10.95
N GLY A 82 8.21 -1.01 11.52
CA GLY A 82 9.12 0.09 11.20
C GLY A 82 9.03 0.53 9.73
N THR A 83 7.83 0.54 9.17
CA THR A 83 7.56 0.92 7.78
C THR A 83 6.43 1.94 7.67
N ILE A 84 6.30 2.55 6.49
CA ILE A 84 5.35 3.62 6.20
C ILE A 84 4.06 3.01 5.64
N MET A 85 2.93 3.51 6.12
CA MET A 85 1.61 3.25 5.55
C MET A 85 1.10 4.49 4.82
N MET A 86 0.68 4.32 3.56
CA MET A 86 -0.06 5.34 2.81
C MET A 86 -1.56 5.12 2.98
N GLN A 87 -2.30 6.19 3.25
CA GLN A 87 -3.76 6.17 3.46
C GLN A 87 -4.47 6.99 2.37
N PRO A 88 -5.32 6.38 1.54
CA PRO A 88 -6.08 7.10 0.52
C PRO A 88 -7.32 7.80 1.11
N TYR A 89 -7.58 9.03 0.68
CA TYR A 89 -8.78 9.78 1.07
C TYR A 89 -9.50 10.36 -0.14
N ARG A 90 -10.83 10.29 -0.15
CA ARG A 90 -11.67 10.71 -1.28
C ARG A 90 -12.27 12.12 -1.14
N TYR A 91 -12.43 12.62 0.09
CA TYR A 91 -13.22 13.82 0.36
C TYR A 91 -12.31 15.05 0.58
N ARG A 92 -12.39 16.05 -0.30
CA ARG A 92 -11.53 17.26 -0.27
C ARG A 92 -11.61 18.04 1.05
N ASN A 93 -12.81 18.20 1.60
CA ASN A 93 -13.05 18.88 2.88
C ASN A 93 -12.39 18.16 4.07
N VAL A 94 -12.18 16.85 3.94
CA VAL A 94 -11.58 16.01 4.98
C VAL A 94 -10.06 15.91 4.80
N VAL A 95 -9.58 15.99 3.55
CA VAL A 95 -8.14 15.97 3.22
C VAL A 95 -7.39 17.12 3.90
N GLU A 96 -7.91 18.35 3.91
CA GLU A 96 -7.23 19.48 4.57
C GLU A 96 -6.99 19.19 6.07
N GLN A 97 -8.01 18.68 6.76
CA GLN A 97 -7.89 18.32 8.18
C GLN A 97 -6.87 17.20 8.39
N PHE A 98 -6.83 16.21 7.49
CA PHE A 98 -5.85 15.12 7.57
C PHE A 98 -4.43 15.59 7.28
N VAL A 99 -4.22 16.49 6.31
CA VAL A 99 -2.91 17.09 6.05
C VAL A 99 -2.41 17.80 7.30
N ARG A 100 -3.25 18.65 7.91
CA ARG A 100 -2.90 19.34 9.17
C ARG A 100 -2.62 18.38 10.33
N ARG A 101 -3.37 17.27 10.42
CA ARG A 101 -3.13 16.23 11.43
C ARG A 101 -1.84 15.46 11.17
N ALA A 102 -1.53 15.16 9.91
CA ALA A 102 -0.32 14.48 9.50
C ALA A 102 0.91 15.36 9.78
N GLU A 103 0.87 16.64 9.45
CA GLU A 103 1.93 17.60 9.79
C GLU A 103 2.17 17.66 11.31
N ARG A 104 1.09 17.74 12.12
CA ARG A 104 1.20 17.72 13.59
C ARG A 104 1.73 16.40 14.15
N ALA A 105 1.43 15.29 13.48
CA ALA A 105 1.95 13.97 13.85
C ALA A 105 3.38 13.74 13.33
N GLY A 106 4.01 14.74 12.68
CA GLY A 106 5.39 14.68 12.22
C GLY A 106 5.59 13.96 10.89
N PHE A 107 4.54 13.76 10.09
CA PHE A 107 4.67 13.21 8.74
C PHE A 107 5.43 14.19 7.85
N LYS A 108 6.53 13.73 7.22
CA LYS A 108 7.43 14.56 6.39
C LYS A 108 7.05 14.60 4.91
N ALA A 109 6.09 13.78 4.49
CA ALA A 109 5.69 13.68 3.09
C ALA A 109 4.22 13.31 2.92
N ILE A 110 3.68 13.68 1.75
CA ILE A 110 2.32 13.40 1.32
C ILE A 110 2.40 12.72 -0.05
N ALA A 111 1.73 11.58 -0.20
CA ALA A 111 1.58 10.89 -1.48
C ALA A 111 0.23 11.28 -2.12
N LEU A 112 0.27 11.90 -3.30
CA LEU A 112 -0.92 12.30 -4.05
C LEU A 112 -1.15 11.33 -5.22
N THR A 113 -2.24 10.57 -5.15
CA THR A 113 -2.67 9.68 -6.24
C THR A 113 -3.36 10.49 -7.33
N VAL A 114 -2.74 10.60 -8.52
CA VAL A 114 -3.24 11.40 -9.66
C VAL A 114 -3.76 10.55 -10.83
N ASP A 115 -3.62 9.24 -10.74
CA ASP A 115 -3.93 8.26 -11.79
C ASP A 115 -5.41 7.84 -11.86
N THR A 116 -6.19 8.19 -10.83
CA THR A 116 -7.57 7.72 -10.62
C THR A 116 -8.57 8.87 -10.51
N PRO A 117 -8.70 9.75 -11.52
CA PRO A 117 -9.69 10.84 -11.50
C PRO A 117 -11.14 10.32 -11.50
N TRP A 118 -11.35 9.14 -12.08
CA TRP A 118 -12.62 8.41 -12.10
C TRP A 118 -12.38 6.99 -11.61
N LEU A 119 -13.36 6.42 -10.90
CA LEU A 119 -13.30 5.00 -10.57
C LEU A 119 -13.34 4.19 -11.86
N GLY A 120 -12.32 3.33 -12.05
CA GLY A 120 -12.27 2.43 -13.20
C GLY A 120 -13.46 1.49 -13.23
N ARG A 121 -13.89 1.09 -14.43
CA ARG A 121 -15.00 0.15 -14.63
C ARG A 121 -14.58 -1.26 -14.19
N ARG A 122 -14.95 -1.64 -12.96
CA ARG A 122 -14.70 -2.97 -12.40
C ARG A 122 -15.91 -3.86 -12.66
N GLU A 123 -15.82 -4.73 -13.67
CA GLU A 123 -16.91 -5.64 -14.05
C GLU A 123 -17.34 -6.58 -12.92
N ALA A 124 -16.40 -7.00 -12.05
CA ALA A 124 -16.71 -7.84 -10.90
C ALA A 124 -17.61 -7.10 -9.89
N ASP A 125 -17.29 -5.85 -9.54
CA ASP A 125 -18.10 -5.02 -8.65
C ASP A 125 -19.51 -4.74 -9.22
N ILE A 126 -19.63 -4.65 -10.56
CA ILE A 126 -20.92 -4.45 -11.25
C ILE A 126 -21.78 -5.71 -11.21
N LYS A 127 -21.17 -6.89 -11.37
CA LYS A 127 -21.87 -8.19 -11.35
C LYS A 127 -22.28 -8.64 -9.95
N ASN A 128 -21.51 -8.23 -8.94
CA ASN A 128 -21.73 -8.60 -7.53
C ASN A 128 -22.66 -7.63 -6.79
N ARG A 129 -23.43 -6.82 -7.52
CA ARG A 129 -24.36 -5.82 -6.99
C ARG A 129 -25.78 -6.36 -6.97
#